data_AF-A0A957LKW0-F1
#
_entry.id   AF-A0A957LKW0-F1
#
_cell.length_a   1.000
_cell.length_b   1.000
_cell.length_c   1.000
_cell.angle_alpha   90.00
_cell.angle_beta   90.00
_cell.angle_gamma   90.00
#
_symmetry.space_group_name_H-M   'P 1'
#
loop_
_entity.id
_entity.type
_entity.pdbx_description
1 polymer ?
#
loop_
_entity_poly.entity_id
_entity_poly.type
_entity_poly.pdbx_seq_one_letter_code
_entity_poly.pdbx_strand_id
1 'polypeptide(L)'
;MDIDDFIETDRHQVKQHSPVTLTDLEQVLTQTPITAHRFEPHAEIEHAYWLDWNGDKIAVTFNAACFDRHPSTLHFLSYGNPLLDELLANVPAPDDLGPVLARFDRSDPLPLCGWYDLSTVRPTPVAGLAALNARLSQAVSSADASLDEAGNRFAIEASNEVREYHERASRLSNEELSMVRARARRLLEQAALVEIALGQQQGLFDHVGYPTDFSQAAVANLQRHRSPWSWVLVACGRPLPEPLPTDPYWGEIRDANRSRLEATFAELTAAARAIAEQWRRLSNA
;
A
#
# COMPACT_ATOMS: atom_id res chain seq x y z
N MET A 1 20.03 -15.73 -11.00
CA MET A 1 18.69 -15.12 -10.90
C MET A 1 18.94 -13.76 -10.32
N ASP A 2 19.05 -12.75 -11.19
CA ASP A 2 19.52 -11.41 -10.83
C ASP A 2 18.47 -10.68 -10.02
N ILE A 3 18.91 -10.13 -8.88
CA ILE A 3 18.12 -9.25 -8.02
C ILE A 3 17.96 -7.87 -8.67
N ASP A 4 18.83 -7.54 -9.63
CA ASP A 4 18.83 -6.26 -10.33
C ASP A 4 17.69 -6.12 -11.36
N ASP A 5 17.10 -7.23 -11.82
CA ASP A 5 15.93 -7.23 -12.72
C ASP A 5 14.61 -6.89 -11.98
N PHE A 6 14.62 -6.87 -10.64
CA PHE A 6 13.42 -6.62 -9.82
C PHE A 6 13.20 -5.15 -9.48
N ILE A 7 14.19 -4.28 -9.70
CA ILE A 7 14.10 -2.84 -9.37
C ILE A 7 13.57 -2.02 -10.57
N GLU A 8 13.54 -2.58 -11.78
CA GLU A 8 13.23 -1.83 -13.01
C GLU A 8 11.74 -1.73 -13.40
N THR A 9 10.80 -2.13 -12.53
CA THR A 9 9.36 -1.93 -12.79
C THR A 9 8.74 -0.81 -11.96
N ASP A 10 9.53 0.17 -11.52
CA ASP A 10 9.03 1.51 -11.23
C ASP A 10 8.77 2.24 -12.58
N ARG A 11 7.88 1.64 -13.38
CA ARG A 11 7.39 2.20 -14.64
C ARG A 11 6.61 3.45 -14.31
N HIS A 12 7.31 4.58 -14.23
CA HIS A 12 6.87 5.93 -14.55
C HIS A 12 5.35 6.05 -14.61
N GLN A 13 4.70 5.89 -13.46
CA GLN A 13 3.33 6.31 -13.32
C GLN A 13 3.46 7.83 -13.45
N VAL A 14 2.92 8.39 -14.54
CA VAL A 14 2.80 9.83 -14.67
C VAL A 14 2.16 10.28 -13.36
N LYS A 15 2.95 10.91 -12.48
CA LYS A 15 2.46 11.42 -11.20
C LYS A 15 1.35 12.38 -11.59
N GLN A 16 0.10 11.93 -11.53
CA GLN A 16 -1.02 12.84 -11.61
C GLN A 16 -0.80 13.81 -10.45
N HIS A 17 -0.49 15.06 -10.79
CA HIS A 17 -0.31 16.09 -9.80
C HIS A 17 -1.62 16.23 -9.04
N SER A 18 -1.55 16.23 -7.72
CA SER A 18 -2.74 16.49 -6.89
C SER A 18 -3.38 17.81 -7.35
N PRO A 19 -4.72 17.85 -7.52
CA PRO A 19 -5.43 19.06 -7.95
C PRO A 19 -5.28 20.22 -6.97
N VAL A 20 -4.84 19.92 -5.74
CA VAL A 20 -4.53 20.87 -4.68
C VAL A 20 -3.18 20.47 -4.06
N THR A 21 -2.24 21.41 -3.99
CA THR A 21 -0.92 21.19 -3.38
C THR A 21 -0.95 21.42 -1.86
N LEU A 22 0.11 21.02 -1.14
CA LEU A 22 0.24 21.35 0.29
C LEU A 22 0.36 22.86 0.53
N THR A 23 1.02 23.57 -0.39
CA THR A 23 1.07 25.05 -0.35
C THR A 23 -0.32 25.64 -0.54
N ASP A 24 -1.11 25.10 -1.47
CA ASP A 24 -2.50 25.53 -1.66
C ASP A 24 -3.34 25.27 -0.39
N LEU A 25 -3.17 24.11 0.26
CA LEU A 25 -3.85 23.80 1.52
C LEU A 25 -3.46 24.76 2.65
N GLU A 26 -2.16 24.99 2.84
CA GLU A 26 -1.65 25.95 3.83
C GLU A 26 -2.29 27.32 3.59
N GLN A 27 -2.26 27.79 2.35
CA GLN A 27 -2.83 29.09 1.99
C GLN A 27 -4.34 29.14 2.25
N VAL A 28 -5.11 28.17 1.77
CA VAL A 28 -6.57 28.15 1.93
C VAL A 28 -6.94 28.06 3.40
N LEU A 29 -6.35 27.15 4.16
CA LEU A 29 -6.75 26.89 5.54
C LEU A 29 -6.35 28.03 6.48
N THR A 30 -5.21 28.69 6.24
CA THR A 30 -4.73 29.79 7.09
C THR A 30 -5.29 31.16 6.71
N GLN A 31 -5.84 31.32 5.49
CA GLN A 31 -6.34 32.62 5.01
C GLN A 31 -7.86 32.70 4.87
N THR A 32 -8.57 31.56 4.77
CA THR A 32 -10.02 31.56 4.61
C THR A 32 -10.71 31.85 5.95
N PRO A 33 -11.70 32.76 6.03
CA PRO A 33 -12.36 33.12 7.30
C PRO A 33 -12.91 31.95 8.11
N ILE A 34 -13.35 30.89 7.43
CA ILE A 34 -13.94 29.68 8.05
C ILE A 34 -12.92 28.92 8.91
N THR A 35 -11.65 28.91 8.54
CA THR A 35 -10.61 28.09 9.20
C THR A 35 -9.47 28.91 9.76
N ALA A 36 -9.19 30.09 9.22
CA ALA A 36 -8.05 30.93 9.57
C ALA A 36 -7.97 31.24 11.07
N HIS A 37 -9.12 31.45 11.73
CA HIS A 37 -9.18 31.74 13.16
C HIS A 37 -8.66 30.59 14.05
N ARG A 38 -8.52 29.38 13.51
CA ARG A 38 -7.98 28.22 14.21
C ARG A 38 -6.45 28.12 14.08
N PHE A 39 -5.83 28.88 13.18
CA PHE A 39 -4.40 28.84 12.92
C PHE A 39 -3.73 30.13 13.39
N GLU A 40 -2.82 30.00 14.36
CA GLU A 40 -1.94 31.09 14.79
C GLU A 40 -0.50 30.77 14.37
N PRO A 41 0.28 31.70 13.80
CA PRO A 41 1.69 31.43 13.49
C PRO A 41 2.48 31.02 14.74
N HIS A 42 3.35 30.00 14.61
CA HIS A 42 4.21 29.57 15.69
C HIS A 42 5.34 30.59 15.93
N ALA A 43 5.54 31.01 17.17
CA ALA A 43 6.47 32.11 17.49
C ALA A 43 7.96 31.78 17.21
N GLU A 44 8.35 30.52 17.38
CA GLU A 44 9.76 30.10 17.33
C GLU A 44 10.14 29.32 16.06
N ILE A 45 9.16 28.79 15.32
CA ILE A 45 9.40 27.85 14.22
C ILE A 45 8.74 28.41 12.97
N GLU A 46 9.57 28.78 11.99
CA GLU A 46 9.11 29.32 10.71
C GLU A 46 8.33 28.24 9.92
N HIS A 47 7.24 28.65 9.25
CA HIS A 47 6.31 27.76 8.54
C HIS A 47 5.58 26.73 9.45
N ALA A 48 5.50 27.00 10.75
CA ALA A 48 4.66 26.25 11.68
C ALA A 48 3.53 27.13 12.23
N TYR A 49 2.45 26.46 12.66
CA TYR A 49 1.26 27.07 13.20
C TYR A 49 0.83 26.36 14.48
N TRP A 50 0.21 27.07 15.39
CA TRP A 50 -0.65 26.53 16.42
C TRP A 50 -2.05 26.34 15.85
N LEU A 51 -2.53 25.11 15.81
CA LEU A 51 -3.90 24.75 15.49
C LEU A 51 -4.71 24.61 16.78
N ASP A 52 -5.78 25.38 16.92
CA ASP A 52 -6.80 25.18 17.96
C ASP A 52 -7.80 24.10 17.50
N TRP A 53 -7.69 22.92 18.12
CA TRP A 53 -8.55 21.78 17.84
C TRP A 53 -9.13 21.21 19.13
N ASN A 54 -10.47 21.22 19.25
CA ASN A 54 -11.20 20.71 20.42
C ASN A 54 -10.73 21.27 21.78
N GLY A 55 -10.21 22.50 21.80
CA GLY A 55 -9.70 23.16 23.00
C GLY A 55 -8.21 22.90 23.28
N ASP A 56 -7.56 22.07 22.48
CA ASP A 56 -6.12 21.82 22.54
C ASP A 56 -5.38 22.67 21.49
N LYS A 57 -4.21 23.19 21.87
CA LYS A 57 -3.28 23.84 20.93
C LYS A 57 -2.24 22.83 20.45
N ILE A 58 -2.28 22.51 19.17
CA ILE A 58 -1.40 21.52 18.53
C ILE A 58 -0.44 22.25 17.59
N ALA A 59 0.87 22.04 17.72
CA ALA A 59 1.84 22.60 16.79
C ALA A 59 1.83 21.78 15.48
N VAL A 60 1.58 22.45 14.36
CA VAL A 60 1.41 21.82 13.05
C VAL A 60 2.24 22.51 11.97
N THR A 61 2.53 21.81 10.87
CA THR A 61 3.13 22.39 9.67
C THR A 61 2.63 21.68 8.40
N PHE A 62 2.56 22.41 7.30
CA PHE A 62 2.28 21.89 5.95
C PHE A 62 3.58 21.66 5.15
N ASN A 63 4.74 22.00 5.72
CA ASN A 63 6.04 21.91 5.06
C ASN A 63 6.81 20.67 5.55
N ALA A 64 7.03 19.71 4.66
CA ALA A 64 7.74 18.47 4.96
C ALA A 64 9.16 18.71 5.51
N ALA A 65 9.91 19.64 4.90
CA ALA A 65 11.25 19.98 5.36
C ALA A 65 11.27 20.69 6.72
N CYS A 66 10.16 21.33 7.12
CA CYS A 66 10.01 21.86 8.47
C CYS A 66 9.76 20.73 9.48
N PHE A 67 8.87 19.79 9.15
CA PHE A 67 8.61 18.62 9.98
C PHE A 67 9.86 17.75 10.17
N ASP A 68 10.63 17.48 9.12
CA ASP A 68 11.86 16.69 9.20
C ASP A 68 12.91 17.29 10.17
N ARG A 69 12.91 18.63 10.32
CA ARG A 69 13.78 19.33 11.27
C ARG A 69 13.24 19.29 12.71
N HIS A 70 11.92 19.16 12.89
CA HIS A 70 11.24 19.21 14.19
C HIS A 70 10.24 18.05 14.40
N PRO A 71 10.62 16.78 14.19
CA PRO A 71 9.68 15.65 14.09
C PRO A 71 9.01 15.27 15.43
N SER A 72 9.62 15.66 16.56
CA SER A 72 9.07 15.42 17.90
C SER A 72 8.13 16.52 18.39
N THR A 73 8.10 17.66 17.69
CA THR A 73 7.44 18.88 18.16
C THR A 73 6.28 19.27 17.25
N LEU A 74 6.44 19.10 15.94
CA LEU A 74 5.42 19.45 14.96
C LEU A 74 4.63 18.22 14.53
N HIS A 75 3.37 18.41 14.18
CA HIS A 75 2.58 17.47 13.42
C HIS A 75 2.55 17.89 11.94
N PHE A 76 2.84 16.95 11.03
CA PHE A 76 2.75 17.22 9.61
C PHE A 76 1.31 17.08 9.10
N LEU A 77 0.68 18.20 8.72
CA LEU A 77 -0.65 18.23 8.14
C LEU A 77 -0.56 18.02 6.62
N SER A 78 -0.79 16.77 6.20
CA SER A 78 -0.84 16.36 4.80
C SER A 78 -2.04 15.46 4.53
N TYR A 79 -2.30 15.15 3.27
CA TYR A 79 -3.30 14.13 2.89
C TYR A 79 -3.05 12.81 3.62
N GLY A 80 -4.11 12.21 4.17
CA GLY A 80 -4.05 10.99 4.98
C GLY A 80 -3.76 11.23 6.47
N ASN A 81 -3.59 12.48 6.90
CA ASN A 81 -3.53 12.82 8.32
C ASN A 81 -4.96 12.92 8.90
N PRO A 82 -5.32 12.13 9.94
CA PRO A 82 -6.67 12.16 10.53
C PRO A 82 -7.09 13.54 11.04
N LEU A 83 -6.16 14.35 11.56
CA LEU A 83 -6.43 15.71 12.04
C LEU A 83 -6.83 16.63 10.90
N LEU A 84 -6.23 16.47 9.72
CA LEU A 84 -6.63 17.22 8.53
C LEU A 84 -8.02 16.78 8.04
N ASP A 85 -8.29 15.48 8.03
CA ASP A 85 -9.59 14.94 7.61
C ASP A 85 -10.72 15.44 8.53
N GLU A 86 -10.49 15.42 9.84
CA GLU A 86 -11.42 15.98 10.83
C GLU A 86 -11.62 17.48 10.65
N LEU A 87 -10.54 18.23 10.40
CA LEU A 87 -10.62 19.67 10.13
C LEU A 87 -11.49 19.98 8.91
N LEU A 88 -11.27 19.25 7.81
CA LEU A 88 -12.01 19.45 6.55
C LEU A 88 -13.46 18.99 6.66
N ALA A 89 -13.75 17.92 7.42
CA ALA A 89 -15.12 17.45 7.65
C ALA A 89 -15.99 18.45 8.42
N ASN A 90 -15.37 19.39 9.16
CA ASN A 90 -16.08 20.46 9.87
C ASN A 90 -16.35 21.70 8.99
N VAL A 91 -15.87 21.72 7.74
CA VAL A 91 -16.19 22.79 6.79
C VAL A 91 -17.54 22.48 6.14
N PRO A 92 -18.57 23.35 6.30
CA PRO A 92 -19.87 23.11 5.69
C PRO A 92 -19.76 23.16 4.16
N ALA A 93 -20.58 22.34 3.49
CA ALA A 93 -20.74 22.42 2.05
C ALA A 93 -21.30 23.80 1.67
N PRO A 94 -20.90 24.38 0.53
CA PRO A 94 -21.45 25.64 0.06
C PRO A 94 -22.93 25.48 -0.31
N ASP A 95 -23.77 26.44 0.12
CA ASP A 95 -25.21 26.44 -0.14
C ASP A 95 -25.56 26.81 -1.59
N ASP A 96 -24.74 27.62 -2.24
CA ASP A 96 -24.91 28.07 -3.62
C ASP A 96 -23.55 28.12 -4.34
N LEU A 97 -23.48 27.46 -5.50
CA LEU A 97 -22.30 27.44 -6.38
C LEU A 97 -22.44 28.42 -7.55
N GLY A 98 -23.58 29.10 -7.67
CA GLY A 98 -23.96 29.86 -8.84
C GLY A 98 -24.38 28.95 -10.01
N PRO A 99 -24.87 29.55 -11.12
CA PRO A 99 -25.44 28.79 -12.22
C PRO A 99 -24.39 28.03 -13.05
N VAL A 100 -23.13 28.42 -12.95
CA VAL A 100 -22.07 28.01 -13.89
C VAL A 100 -21.11 26.96 -13.33
N LEU A 101 -21.27 26.55 -12.08
CA LEU A 101 -20.44 25.53 -11.45
C LEU A 101 -21.33 24.39 -10.98
N ALA A 102 -20.91 23.17 -11.30
CA ALA A 102 -21.49 21.97 -10.75
C ALA A 102 -20.45 21.22 -9.92
N ARG A 103 -20.90 20.70 -8.77
CA ARG A 103 -20.14 19.81 -7.90
C ARG A 103 -20.87 18.48 -7.82
N PHE A 104 -20.16 17.39 -8.07
CA PHE A 104 -20.65 16.04 -7.88
C PHE A 104 -19.74 15.30 -6.89
N ASP A 105 -20.34 14.48 -6.04
CA ASP A 105 -19.60 13.65 -5.10
C ASP A 105 -20.15 12.23 -5.04
N ARG A 106 -19.29 11.31 -4.59
CA ARG A 106 -19.62 9.91 -4.29
C ARG A 106 -18.70 9.44 -3.17
N SER A 107 -19.22 8.70 -2.20
CA SER A 107 -18.45 8.21 -1.05
C SER A 107 -17.98 6.76 -1.16
N ASP A 108 -18.65 5.93 -1.97
CA ASP A 108 -18.40 4.49 -2.10
C ASP A 108 -17.97 4.13 -3.54
N PRO A 109 -16.96 3.27 -3.76
CA PRO A 109 -16.06 2.65 -2.76
C PRO A 109 -14.89 3.56 -2.34
N LEU A 110 -14.81 4.75 -2.94
CA LEU A 110 -13.81 5.78 -2.65
C LEU A 110 -14.51 7.14 -2.62
N PRO A 111 -14.13 8.03 -1.68
CA PRO A 111 -14.61 9.40 -1.67
C PRO A 111 -14.04 10.15 -2.88
N LEU A 112 -14.89 10.46 -3.85
CA LEU A 112 -14.56 11.23 -5.05
C LEU A 112 -15.41 12.49 -5.10
N CYS A 113 -14.80 13.59 -5.53
CA CYS A 113 -15.46 14.86 -5.76
C CYS A 113 -14.98 15.42 -7.11
N GLY A 114 -15.93 15.77 -7.98
CA GLY A 114 -15.67 16.37 -9.28
C GLY A 114 -16.32 17.75 -9.36
N TRP A 115 -15.57 18.71 -9.92
CA TRP A 115 -16.06 20.06 -10.20
C TRP A 115 -16.09 20.29 -11.70
N TYR A 116 -17.16 20.90 -12.20
CA TYR A 116 -17.36 21.16 -13.62
C TYR A 116 -17.78 22.61 -13.84
N ASP A 117 -17.15 23.25 -14.82
CA ASP A 117 -17.59 24.51 -15.37
C ASP A 117 -18.65 24.27 -16.46
N LEU A 118 -19.81 24.91 -16.27
CA LEU A 118 -20.97 24.88 -17.17
C LEU A 118 -21.07 26.13 -18.06
N SER A 119 -20.04 26.99 -18.06
CA SER A 119 -19.99 28.23 -18.85
C SER A 119 -19.94 28.02 -20.37
N THR A 120 -19.53 26.83 -20.79
CA THR A 120 -19.39 26.46 -22.20
C THR A 120 -20.45 25.43 -22.57
N VAL A 121 -20.78 25.33 -23.86
CA VAL A 121 -21.76 24.36 -24.39
C VAL A 121 -21.52 22.92 -23.91
N ARG A 122 -20.26 22.53 -23.71
CA ARG A 122 -19.90 21.24 -23.09
C ARG A 122 -19.34 21.49 -21.69
N PRO A 123 -19.78 20.74 -20.67
CA PRO A 123 -19.18 20.83 -19.34
C PRO A 123 -17.69 20.51 -19.38
N THR A 124 -16.86 21.31 -18.71
CA THR A 124 -15.42 21.09 -18.63
C THR A 124 -14.99 20.84 -17.18
N PRO A 125 -14.14 19.84 -16.91
CA PRO A 125 -13.70 19.55 -15.54
C PRO A 125 -12.78 20.65 -15.04
N VAL A 126 -13.00 21.08 -13.80
CA VAL A 126 -12.14 22.02 -13.09
C VAL A 126 -11.00 21.24 -12.45
N ALA A 127 -9.83 21.29 -13.11
CA ALA A 127 -8.72 20.38 -12.81
C ALA A 127 -7.96 20.67 -11.49
N GLY A 128 -8.23 21.80 -10.82
CA GLY A 128 -7.54 22.15 -9.57
C GLY A 128 -7.96 23.48 -8.98
N LEU A 129 -7.38 23.82 -7.83
CA LEU A 129 -7.77 25.00 -7.06
C LEU A 129 -7.62 26.30 -7.84
N ALA A 130 -6.52 26.47 -8.60
CA ALA A 130 -6.29 27.67 -9.40
C ALA A 130 -7.39 27.88 -10.45
N ALA A 131 -7.84 26.80 -11.11
CA ALA A 131 -8.93 26.85 -12.09
C ALA A 131 -10.27 27.18 -11.41
N LEU A 132 -10.51 26.62 -10.22
CA LEU A 132 -11.70 26.92 -9.42
C LEU A 132 -11.74 28.40 -9.00
N ASN A 133 -10.64 28.92 -8.47
CA ASN A 133 -10.53 30.33 -8.05
C ASN A 133 -10.70 31.29 -9.24
N ALA A 134 -10.08 30.96 -10.39
CA ALA A 134 -10.25 31.74 -11.61
C ALA A 134 -11.71 31.78 -12.05
N ARG A 135 -12.43 30.66 -11.90
CA ARG A 135 -13.85 30.58 -12.24
C ARG A 135 -14.74 31.35 -11.28
N LEU A 136 -14.51 31.21 -9.96
CA LEU A 136 -15.24 31.95 -8.93
C LEU A 136 -15.04 33.47 -9.03
N SER A 137 -13.92 33.92 -9.62
CA SER A 137 -13.63 35.35 -9.83
C SER A 137 -14.31 35.94 -11.07
N GLN A 138 -14.91 35.11 -11.94
CA GLN A 138 -15.55 35.56 -13.18
C GLN A 138 -17.05 35.80 -12.98
N ALA A 139 -17.53 36.98 -13.35
CA ALA A 139 -18.96 37.28 -13.39
C ALA A 139 -19.59 36.70 -14.67
N VAL A 140 -20.07 35.46 -14.62
CA VAL A 140 -20.89 34.86 -15.68
C VAL A 140 -22.24 34.47 -15.09
N SER A 141 -23.31 34.94 -15.72
CA SER A 141 -24.67 34.87 -15.15
C SER A 141 -25.50 33.70 -15.67
N SER A 142 -25.04 32.93 -16.66
CA SER A 142 -25.79 31.82 -17.23
C SER A 142 -24.91 30.61 -17.57
N ALA A 143 -25.47 29.42 -17.39
CA ALA A 143 -24.91 28.17 -17.88
C ALA A 143 -25.25 27.99 -19.36
N ASP A 144 -24.29 27.49 -20.12
CA ASP A 144 -24.48 27.07 -21.51
C ASP A 144 -24.51 25.54 -21.63
N ALA A 145 -23.97 24.82 -20.64
CA ALA A 145 -23.94 23.36 -20.58
C ALA A 145 -25.06 22.76 -19.72
N SER A 146 -25.38 21.50 -20.02
CA SER A 146 -26.33 20.70 -19.25
C SER A 146 -25.70 20.12 -17.98
N LEU A 147 -26.41 20.25 -16.85
CA LEU A 147 -26.05 19.60 -15.58
C LEU A 147 -26.04 18.07 -15.72
N ASP A 148 -26.95 17.50 -16.51
CA ASP A 148 -27.02 16.05 -16.76
C ASP A 148 -25.79 15.56 -17.55
N GLU A 149 -25.29 16.36 -18.50
CA GLU A 149 -24.07 16.03 -19.23
C GLU A 149 -22.86 16.02 -18.28
N ALA A 150 -22.78 16.99 -17.37
CA ALA A 150 -21.71 17.05 -16.36
C ALA A 150 -21.78 15.86 -15.40
N GLY A 151 -22.99 15.49 -14.94
CA GLY A 151 -23.21 14.32 -14.09
C GLY A 151 -22.84 13.00 -14.77
N ASN A 152 -23.17 12.84 -16.05
CA ASN A 152 -22.77 11.66 -16.83
C ASN A 152 -21.24 11.58 -16.99
N ARG A 153 -20.58 12.72 -17.22
CA ARG A 153 -19.11 12.78 -17.27
C ARG A 153 -18.49 12.38 -15.94
N PHE A 154 -18.98 12.92 -14.83
CA PHE A 154 -18.55 12.54 -13.49
C PHE A 154 -18.71 11.04 -13.25
N ALA A 155 -19.85 10.46 -13.61
CA ALA A 155 -20.08 9.02 -13.42
C ALA A 155 -19.06 8.15 -14.18
N ILE A 156 -18.70 8.54 -15.40
CA ILE A 156 -17.68 7.84 -16.21
C ILE A 156 -16.29 7.99 -15.56
N GLU A 157 -15.89 9.21 -15.21
CA GLU A 157 -14.59 9.51 -14.59
C GLU A 157 -14.46 8.78 -13.23
N ALA A 158 -15.51 8.83 -12.40
CA ALA A 158 -15.57 8.16 -11.11
C ALA A 158 -15.52 6.63 -11.21
N SER A 159 -16.09 6.05 -12.27
CA SER A 159 -16.02 4.60 -12.52
C SER A 159 -14.62 4.17 -12.95
N ASN A 160 -13.94 4.99 -13.74
CA ASN A 160 -12.55 4.75 -14.13
C ASN A 160 -11.62 4.77 -12.91
N GLU A 161 -11.74 5.78 -12.05
CA GLU A 161 -10.88 5.91 -10.86
C GLU A 161 -11.04 4.71 -9.89
N VAL A 162 -12.28 4.24 -9.69
CA VAL A 162 -12.56 3.05 -8.87
C VAL A 162 -11.94 1.80 -9.46
N ARG A 163 -12.06 1.62 -10.78
CA ARG A 163 -11.43 0.49 -11.47
C ARG A 163 -9.91 0.54 -11.28
N GLU A 164 -9.28 1.69 -11.51
CA GLU A 164 -7.84 1.86 -11.33
C GLU A 164 -7.38 1.63 -9.89
N TYR A 165 -8.18 2.05 -8.90
CA TYR A 165 -7.93 1.76 -7.50
C TYR A 165 -7.96 0.25 -7.21
N HIS A 166 -9.01 -0.46 -7.64
CA HIS A 166 -9.11 -1.90 -7.44
C HIS A 166 -8.01 -2.67 -8.17
N GLU A 167 -7.62 -2.24 -9.37
CA GLU A 167 -6.50 -2.82 -10.12
C GLU A 167 -5.17 -2.63 -9.38
N ARG A 168 -4.91 -1.44 -8.82
CA ARG A 168 -3.73 -1.16 -8.01
C ARG A 168 -3.71 -2.02 -6.74
N ALA A 169 -4.82 -2.05 -6.00
CA ALA A 169 -4.95 -2.84 -4.78
C ALA A 169 -4.76 -4.35 -5.04
N SER A 170 -5.35 -4.86 -6.12
CA SER A 170 -5.20 -6.25 -6.53
C SER A 170 -3.77 -6.57 -6.95
N ARG A 171 -3.09 -5.64 -7.63
CA ARG A 171 -1.69 -5.80 -8.03
C ARG A 171 -0.78 -5.93 -6.82
N LEU A 172 -0.88 -5.02 -5.85
CA LEU A 172 -0.09 -5.06 -4.61
C LEU A 172 -0.33 -6.36 -3.83
N SER A 173 -1.60 -6.77 -3.68
CA SER A 173 -1.93 -8.04 -3.02
C SER A 173 -1.33 -9.26 -3.76
N ASN A 174 -1.41 -9.28 -5.09
CA ASN A 174 -0.82 -10.35 -5.90
C ASN A 174 0.72 -10.38 -5.81
N GLU A 175 1.37 -9.21 -5.75
CA GLU A 175 2.82 -9.09 -5.55
C GLU A 175 3.22 -9.63 -4.18
N GLU A 176 2.52 -9.25 -3.11
CA GLU A 176 2.74 -9.78 -1.77
C GLU A 176 2.57 -11.31 -1.70
N LEU A 177 1.49 -11.84 -2.29
CA LEU A 177 1.25 -13.29 -2.38
C LEU A 177 2.37 -13.99 -3.17
N SER A 178 2.87 -13.37 -4.24
CA SER A 178 3.96 -13.92 -5.06
C SER A 178 5.28 -13.96 -4.28
N MET A 179 5.58 -12.93 -3.49
CA MET A 179 6.74 -12.91 -2.60
C MET A 179 6.66 -14.01 -1.53
N VAL A 180 5.50 -14.16 -0.88
CA VAL A 180 5.30 -15.24 0.11
C VAL A 180 5.44 -16.61 -0.54
N ARG A 181 4.89 -16.80 -1.74
CA ARG A 181 5.04 -18.05 -2.49
C ARG A 181 6.49 -18.35 -2.82
N ALA A 182 7.26 -17.36 -3.29
CA ALA A 182 8.69 -17.54 -3.59
C ALA A 182 9.48 -17.94 -2.33
N ARG A 183 9.23 -17.29 -1.19
CA ARG A 183 9.85 -17.64 0.11
C ARG A 183 9.45 -19.03 0.57
N ALA A 184 8.18 -19.41 0.44
CA ALA A 184 7.69 -20.76 0.75
C ALA A 184 8.40 -21.83 -0.08
N ARG A 185 8.58 -21.58 -1.39
CA ARG A 185 9.32 -22.49 -2.29
C ARG A 185 10.76 -22.68 -1.82
N ARG A 186 11.48 -21.58 -1.55
CA ARG A 186 12.88 -21.65 -1.10
C ARG A 186 13.00 -22.39 0.24
N LEU A 187 12.09 -22.13 1.17
CA LEU A 187 12.09 -22.78 2.47
C LEU A 187 11.87 -24.30 2.37
N LEU A 188 10.91 -24.72 1.53
CA LEU A 188 10.62 -26.14 1.30
C LEU A 188 11.81 -26.86 0.67
N GLU A 189 12.47 -26.22 -0.29
CA GLU A 189 13.69 -26.74 -0.90
C GLU A 189 14.80 -26.93 0.15
N GLN A 190 15.08 -25.91 0.96
CA GLN A 190 16.09 -25.99 2.02
C GLN A 190 15.75 -27.07 3.05
N ALA A 191 14.50 -27.18 3.45
CA ALA A 191 14.06 -28.20 4.40
C ALA A 191 14.18 -29.61 3.83
N ALA A 192 13.82 -29.82 2.56
CA ALA A 192 13.99 -31.10 1.88
C ALA A 192 15.47 -31.48 1.73
N LEU A 193 16.34 -30.51 1.42
CA LEU A 193 17.79 -30.73 1.40
C LEU A 193 18.31 -31.17 2.77
N VAL A 194 17.86 -30.54 3.87
CA VAL A 194 18.23 -30.97 5.23
C VAL A 194 17.74 -32.41 5.51
N GLU A 195 16.52 -32.75 5.12
CA GLU A 195 16.01 -34.11 5.26
C GLU A 195 16.80 -35.15 4.45
N ILE A 196 17.23 -34.79 3.24
CA ILE A 196 18.08 -35.64 2.40
C ILE A 196 19.44 -35.87 3.06
N ALA A 197 20.07 -34.82 3.61
CA ALA A 197 21.32 -34.96 4.36
C ALA A 197 21.16 -35.88 5.58
N LEU A 198 20.06 -35.71 6.34
CA LEU A 198 19.74 -36.57 7.47
C LEU A 198 19.54 -38.03 7.04
N GLY A 199 18.88 -38.27 5.91
CA GLY A 199 18.68 -39.60 5.32
C GLY A 199 19.98 -40.27 4.90
N GLN A 200 20.91 -39.52 4.32
CA GLN A 200 22.22 -40.04 3.90
C GLN A 200 23.14 -40.42 5.08
N GLN A 201 22.90 -39.85 6.27
CA GLN A 201 23.67 -40.12 7.49
C GLN A 201 23.09 -41.26 8.35
N GLN A 202 21.98 -41.89 7.95
CA GLN A 202 21.35 -42.93 8.75
C GLN A 202 22.18 -44.22 8.78
N GLY A 203 22.39 -44.72 9.99
CA GLY A 203 22.93 -46.06 10.20
C GLY A 203 21.89 -47.15 9.92
N LEU A 204 22.35 -48.39 9.77
CA LEU A 204 21.55 -49.60 9.48
C LEU A 204 20.38 -49.88 10.45
N PHE A 205 20.28 -49.15 11.56
CA PHE A 205 19.29 -49.36 12.63
C PHE A 205 18.38 -48.14 12.88
N ASP A 206 18.50 -47.06 12.10
CA ASP A 206 17.61 -45.92 12.22
C ASP A 206 16.31 -46.16 11.42
N HIS A 207 15.16 -46.09 12.10
CA HIS A 207 13.84 -46.36 11.51
C HIS A 207 13.12 -45.12 10.97
N VAL A 208 13.79 -43.95 10.91
CA VAL A 208 13.15 -42.71 10.46
C VAL A 208 13.24 -42.63 8.93
N GLY A 209 12.13 -42.74 8.21
CA GLY A 209 12.14 -42.81 6.74
C GLY A 209 12.45 -41.49 6.03
N TYR A 210 13.62 -40.87 6.25
CA TYR A 210 14.02 -39.68 5.52
C TYR A 210 14.24 -39.99 4.02
N PRO A 211 13.87 -39.05 3.12
CA PRO A 211 14.18 -39.21 1.70
C PRO A 211 15.69 -39.22 1.47
N THR A 212 16.17 -39.95 0.46
CA THR A 212 17.58 -39.94 0.02
C THR A 212 17.77 -39.26 -1.33
N ASP A 213 16.68 -39.08 -2.07
CA ASP A 213 16.69 -38.63 -3.46
C ASP A 213 16.27 -37.15 -3.59
N PHE A 214 16.95 -36.44 -4.47
CA PHE A 214 16.69 -35.05 -4.84
C PHE A 214 15.47 -34.95 -5.76
N SER A 215 14.26 -34.96 -5.18
CA SER A 215 13.02 -35.02 -5.95
C SER A 215 11.89 -34.19 -5.32
N GLN A 216 10.85 -33.90 -6.10
CA GLN A 216 9.61 -33.28 -5.58
C GLN A 216 8.95 -34.13 -4.47
N ALA A 217 9.16 -35.46 -4.49
CA ALA A 217 8.66 -36.34 -3.44
C ALA A 217 9.34 -36.08 -2.09
N ALA A 218 10.63 -35.71 -2.08
CA ALA A 218 11.32 -35.30 -0.86
C ALA A 218 10.68 -34.05 -0.24
N VAL A 219 10.31 -33.06 -1.06
CA VAL A 219 9.59 -31.87 -0.61
C VAL A 219 8.17 -32.22 -0.14
N ALA A 220 7.45 -33.07 -0.88
CA ALA A 220 6.10 -33.50 -0.49
C ALA A 220 6.11 -34.24 0.86
N ASN A 221 7.17 -35.00 1.16
CA ASN A 221 7.31 -35.75 2.41
C ASN A 221 7.38 -34.85 3.65
N LEU A 222 7.71 -33.55 3.52
CA LEU A 222 7.65 -32.60 4.63
C LEU A 222 6.24 -32.51 5.26
N GLN A 223 5.19 -32.89 4.52
CA GLN A 223 3.83 -32.98 5.04
C GLN A 223 3.71 -33.88 6.28
N ARG A 224 4.60 -34.88 6.45
CA ARG A 224 4.61 -35.77 7.62
C ARG A 224 4.84 -35.04 8.94
N HIS A 225 5.53 -33.90 8.88
CA HIS A 225 5.79 -33.03 10.03
C HIS A 225 4.57 -32.15 10.40
N ARG A 226 3.46 -32.28 9.66
CA ARG A 226 2.20 -31.58 9.91
C ARG A 226 2.39 -30.06 9.91
N SER A 227 1.85 -29.36 10.91
CA SER A 227 1.99 -27.91 11.04
C SER A 227 3.40 -27.54 11.51
N PRO A 228 4.06 -26.55 10.88
CA PRO A 228 3.55 -25.59 9.88
C PRO A 228 3.67 -26.04 8.41
N TRP A 229 4.39 -27.13 8.13
CA TRP A 229 4.77 -27.57 6.79
C TRP A 229 3.59 -27.80 5.84
N SER A 230 2.46 -28.30 6.34
CA SER A 230 1.23 -28.45 5.54
C SER A 230 0.76 -27.12 4.94
N TRP A 231 0.86 -26.02 5.69
CA TRP A 231 0.47 -24.69 5.21
C TRP A 231 1.50 -24.08 4.26
N VAL A 232 2.80 -24.34 4.49
CA VAL A 232 3.85 -23.89 3.56
C VAL A 232 3.73 -24.60 2.21
N LEU A 233 3.37 -25.89 2.20
CA LEU A 233 3.08 -26.64 0.97
C LEU A 233 1.88 -26.05 0.21
N VAL A 234 0.84 -25.60 0.92
CA VAL A 234 -0.29 -24.88 0.30
C VAL A 234 0.15 -23.54 -0.28
N ALA A 235 0.89 -22.74 0.49
CA ALA A 235 1.38 -21.43 0.08
C ALA A 235 2.31 -21.49 -1.16
N CYS A 236 3.16 -22.51 -1.20
CA CYS A 236 4.06 -22.81 -2.32
C CYS A 236 3.30 -23.02 -3.65
N GLY A 237 2.10 -23.60 -3.59
CA GLY A 237 1.36 -24.01 -4.78
C GLY A 237 2.02 -25.16 -5.55
N ARG A 238 1.61 -25.34 -6.81
CA ARG A 238 2.10 -26.39 -7.69
C ARG A 238 2.71 -25.80 -8.97
N PRO A 239 3.74 -26.44 -9.57
CA PRO A 239 4.43 -27.64 -9.09
C PRO A 239 5.30 -27.38 -7.85
N LEU A 240 5.60 -28.43 -7.07
CA LEU A 240 6.52 -28.28 -5.92
C LEU A 240 7.95 -28.02 -6.42
N PRO A 241 8.79 -27.29 -5.65
CA PRO A 241 10.20 -27.17 -5.98
C PRO A 241 10.86 -28.56 -5.95
N GLU A 242 11.87 -28.72 -6.78
CA GLU A 242 12.71 -29.91 -6.81
C GLU A 242 14.07 -29.53 -6.24
N PRO A 243 14.49 -30.12 -5.11
CA PRO A 243 15.78 -29.82 -4.53
C PRO A 243 16.89 -30.28 -5.46
N LEU A 244 17.92 -29.46 -5.65
CA LEU A 244 19.02 -29.77 -6.56
C LEU A 244 20.30 -30.11 -5.79
N PRO A 245 21.07 -31.14 -6.19
CA PRO A 245 22.36 -31.45 -5.58
C PRO A 245 23.43 -30.38 -5.87
N THR A 246 23.18 -29.49 -6.83
CA THR A 246 24.03 -28.34 -7.16
C THR A 246 23.63 -27.07 -6.42
N ASP A 247 22.62 -27.10 -5.53
CA ASP A 247 22.21 -25.92 -4.77
C ASP A 247 23.36 -25.46 -3.85
N PRO A 248 23.69 -24.16 -3.80
CA PRO A 248 24.72 -23.65 -2.89
C PRO A 248 24.48 -24.03 -1.43
N TYR A 249 23.22 -24.02 -0.97
CA TYR A 249 22.84 -24.39 0.38
C TYR A 249 23.14 -25.86 0.69
N TRP A 250 22.99 -26.76 -0.31
CA TRP A 250 23.38 -28.17 -0.15
C TRP A 250 24.89 -28.31 0.15
N GLY A 251 25.72 -27.54 -0.54
CA GLY A 251 27.17 -27.51 -0.30
C GLY A 251 27.54 -27.14 1.14
N GLU A 252 26.74 -26.29 1.80
CA GLU A 252 26.95 -25.86 3.18
C GLU A 252 26.55 -26.93 4.22
N ILE A 253 25.50 -27.70 3.94
CA ILE A 253 24.89 -28.59 4.93
C ILE A 253 25.28 -30.07 4.77
N ARG A 254 25.72 -30.52 3.58
CA ARG A 254 25.92 -31.95 3.30
C ARG A 254 26.91 -32.64 4.24
N ASP A 255 27.94 -31.91 4.68
CA ASP A 255 29.02 -32.41 5.54
C ASP A 255 28.79 -32.05 7.02
N ALA A 256 27.65 -31.41 7.34
CA ALA A 256 27.30 -31.06 8.72
C ALA A 256 26.93 -32.30 9.52
N ASN A 257 27.28 -32.33 10.81
CA ASN A 257 26.85 -33.42 11.68
C ASN A 257 25.33 -33.39 11.93
N ARG A 258 24.78 -34.54 12.32
CA ARG A 258 23.34 -34.72 12.59
C ARG A 258 22.75 -33.69 13.55
N SER A 259 23.42 -33.40 14.67
CA SER A 259 22.91 -32.44 15.66
C SER A 259 22.75 -31.04 15.07
N ARG A 260 23.69 -30.62 14.21
CA ARG A 260 23.60 -29.36 13.48
C ARG A 260 22.46 -29.37 12.47
N LEU A 261 22.28 -30.46 11.71
CA LEU A 261 21.17 -30.61 10.76
C LEU A 261 19.80 -30.55 11.46
N GLU A 262 19.65 -31.19 12.61
CA GLU A 262 18.44 -31.14 13.43
C GLU A 262 18.14 -29.72 13.94
N ALA A 263 19.17 -29.00 14.41
CA ALA A 263 19.05 -27.60 14.82
C ALA A 263 18.63 -26.71 13.63
N THR A 264 19.27 -26.86 12.47
CA THR A 264 18.90 -26.15 11.25
C THR A 264 17.46 -26.47 10.82
N PHE A 265 17.01 -27.71 10.93
CA PHE A 265 15.62 -28.07 10.63
C PHE A 265 14.63 -27.40 11.59
N ALA A 266 14.99 -27.25 12.87
CA ALA A 266 14.18 -26.53 13.85
C ALA A 266 14.09 -25.03 13.53
N GLU A 267 15.17 -24.40 13.09
CA GLU A 267 15.19 -23.00 12.62
C GLU A 267 14.29 -22.81 11.38
N LEU A 268 14.41 -23.71 10.39
CA LEU A 268 13.54 -23.70 9.21
C LEU A 268 12.06 -23.93 9.59
N THR A 269 11.79 -24.73 10.62
CA THR A 269 10.44 -24.92 11.16
C THR A 269 9.89 -23.64 11.79
N ALA A 270 10.72 -22.85 12.48
CA ALA A 270 10.31 -21.55 12.99
C ALA A 270 9.99 -20.56 11.85
N ALA A 271 10.83 -20.50 10.82
CA ALA A 271 10.56 -19.70 9.62
C ALA A 271 9.29 -20.15 8.88
N ALA A 272 9.02 -21.46 8.83
CA ALA A 272 7.80 -22.03 8.25
C ALA A 272 6.53 -21.54 8.96
N ARG A 273 6.56 -21.34 10.28
CA ARG A 273 5.42 -20.78 11.03
C ARG A 273 5.12 -19.35 10.59
N ALA A 274 6.15 -18.50 10.46
CA ALA A 274 5.99 -17.12 10.02
C ALA A 274 5.39 -17.04 8.61
N ILE A 275 5.87 -17.85 7.66
CA ILE A 275 5.32 -17.91 6.30
C ILE A 275 3.87 -18.42 6.31
N ALA A 276 3.56 -19.45 7.11
CA ALA A 276 2.20 -19.99 7.20
C ALA A 276 1.19 -18.99 7.81
N GLU A 277 1.63 -18.15 8.74
CA GLU A 277 0.81 -17.07 9.31
C GLU A 277 0.61 -15.94 8.30
N GLN A 278 1.68 -15.50 7.65
CA GLN A 278 1.61 -14.46 6.62
C GLN A 278 0.70 -14.88 5.45
N TRP A 279 0.82 -16.13 4.98
CA TRP A 279 -0.05 -16.67 3.93
C TRP A 279 -1.52 -16.63 4.34
N ARG A 280 -1.86 -17.10 5.54
CA ARG A 280 -3.25 -17.10 6.03
C ARG A 280 -3.84 -15.69 6.14
N ARG A 281 -3.04 -14.72 6.54
CA ARG A 281 -3.46 -13.31 6.59
C ARG A 281 -3.78 -12.78 5.20
N LEU A 282 -2.94 -13.06 4.21
CA LEU A 282 -3.10 -12.55 2.84
C LEU A 282 -4.14 -13.32 2.02
N SER A 283 -4.34 -14.61 2.28
CA SER A 283 -5.30 -15.42 1.52
C SER A 283 -6.76 -15.29 1.99
N ASN A 284 -6.96 -14.74 3.19
CA ASN A 284 -8.29 -14.53 3.79
C ASN A 284 -8.73 -13.05 3.74
N ALA A 285 -7.88 -12.16 3.22
CA ALA A 285 -8.16 -10.76 2.96
C ALA A 285 -8.69 -10.59 1.53
#